data_AF-A0A534NVB5-F1
#
_entry.id   AF-A0A534NVB5-F1
#
_cell.length_a   1.000
_cell.length_b   1.000
_cell.length_c   1.000
_cell.angle_alpha   90.00
_cell.angle_beta   90.00
_cell.angle_gamma   90.00
#
_symmetry.space_group_name_H-M   'P 1'
#
loop_
_entity.id
_entity.type
_entity.pdbx_description
1 polymer ?
#
loop_
_entity_poly.entity_id
_entity_poly.type
_entity_poly.pdbx_seq_one_letter_code
_entity_poly.pdbx_strand_id
1 'polypeptide(L)'
;MPAYLGADVRRVPERRPRLLVVALPAGRGGGPPMRRALPLLLLLCCARREEHETPRPAAGEVWLSREQLDSQQMRIGVVGEELVATTLDAPGRIAFDDLHVAHVFAPVSGRIVKIDAAPGQHVRKGDPLLEIESPDVGAAFADVGKAEADLAASERELKRQRELVEAHAAAQRELDQAQNAYDRARAELARTSTRLTLRA
;
A
#
# COMPACT_ATOMS: atom_id res chain seq x y z
N MET A 1 10.20 2.08 1.03
CA MET A 1 9.65 2.74 -0.17
C MET A 1 8.13 2.79 -0.04
N PRO A 2 7.47 3.88 -0.48
CA PRO A 2 7.27 5.19 0.17
C PRO A 2 5.90 5.27 0.91
N ALA A 3 5.83 5.88 2.09
CA ALA A 3 5.43 7.28 2.37
C ALA A 3 3.92 7.44 2.68
N TYR A 4 3.61 7.45 3.98
CA TYR A 4 2.44 8.11 4.55
C TYR A 4 2.63 9.62 4.44
N LEU A 5 1.68 10.35 3.86
CA LEU A 5 1.58 11.79 4.04
C LEU A 5 0.18 12.13 4.54
N GLY A 6 0.14 12.54 5.80
CA GLY A 6 -1.06 12.97 6.50
C GLY A 6 -1.63 14.26 5.92
N ALA A 7 -2.95 14.36 6.07
CA ALA A 7 -3.72 15.56 5.86
C ALA A 7 -3.21 16.70 6.75
N ASP A 8 -2.79 17.81 6.14
CA ASP A 8 -2.66 19.10 6.81
C ASP A 8 -3.18 20.18 5.84
N VAL A 9 -4.49 20.36 5.81
CA VAL A 9 -5.16 21.42 5.02
C VAL A 9 -4.99 22.73 5.78
N ARG A 10 -3.83 23.37 5.60
CA ARG A 10 -3.59 24.72 6.11
C ARG A 10 -4.31 25.74 5.22
N ARG A 11 -5.35 26.38 5.76
CA ARG A 11 -5.96 27.59 5.17
C ARG A 11 -4.90 28.70 5.10
N VAL A 12 -4.63 29.18 3.88
CA VAL A 12 -3.76 30.34 3.64
C VAL A 12 -4.60 31.63 3.79
N PRO A 13 -4.13 32.64 4.54
CA PRO A 13 -4.90 33.87 4.78
C PRO A 13 -4.89 34.82 3.57
N GLU A 14 -6.05 35.38 3.26
CA GLU A 14 -6.26 36.43 2.25
C GLU A 14 -5.43 37.68 2.58
N ARG A 15 -4.41 37.99 1.76
CA ARG A 15 -3.79 39.32 1.72
C ARG A 15 -4.32 40.09 0.52
N ARG A 16 -5.07 41.15 0.78
CA ARG A 16 -5.52 42.11 -0.23
C ARG A 16 -4.30 42.85 -0.82
N PRO A 17 -4.13 42.91 -2.16
CA PRO A 17 -3.11 43.76 -2.75
C PRO A 17 -3.56 45.23 -2.73
N ARG A 18 -2.64 46.11 -2.30
CA ARG A 18 -2.75 47.57 -2.45
C ARG A 18 -2.47 47.94 -3.91
N LEU A 19 -3.48 48.44 -4.61
CA LEU A 19 -3.35 49.05 -5.93
C LEU A 19 -2.64 50.41 -5.80
N LEU A 20 -1.50 50.58 -6.47
CA LEU A 20 -0.87 51.88 -6.71
C LEU A 20 -1.27 52.34 -8.12
N VAL A 21 -2.22 53.27 -8.21
CA VAL A 21 -2.61 53.93 -9.46
C VAL A 21 -1.82 55.23 -9.57
N VAL A 22 -0.95 55.34 -10.58
CA VAL A 22 -0.35 56.61 -10.99
C VAL A 22 -1.17 57.13 -12.17
N ALA A 23 -1.92 58.20 -11.94
CA ALA A 23 -2.70 58.89 -12.96
C ALA A 23 -1.82 59.90 -13.73
N LEU A 24 -1.92 59.88 -15.06
CA LEU A 24 -1.44 60.94 -15.95
C LEU A 24 -2.67 61.69 -16.51
N PRO A 25 -2.79 63.02 -16.34
CA PRO A 25 -3.85 63.76 -17.00
C PRO A 25 -3.46 64.15 -18.44
N ALA A 26 -4.42 63.95 -19.34
CA ALA A 26 -4.39 64.35 -20.73
C ALA A 26 -4.98 65.76 -20.95
N GLY A 27 -4.26 66.60 -21.72
CA GLY A 27 -4.78 67.36 -22.86
C GLY A 27 -5.67 68.61 -22.68
N ARG A 28 -5.24 69.72 -23.32
CA ARG A 28 -6.00 70.74 -24.10
C ARG A 28 -5.06 71.96 -24.28
N GLY A 29 -4.90 72.66 -25.41
CA GLY A 29 -5.76 72.94 -26.55
C GLY A 29 -5.81 74.48 -26.71
N GLY A 30 -5.38 75.02 -27.86
CA GLY A 30 -5.60 76.44 -28.23
C GLY A 30 -4.44 77.12 -28.96
N GLY A 31 -4.63 77.49 -30.25
CA GLY A 31 -3.91 78.61 -30.92
C GLY A 31 -4.80 79.86 -30.98
N PRO A 32 -4.61 80.86 -31.88
CA PRO A 32 -3.47 81.32 -32.73
C PRO A 32 -3.23 82.87 -32.47
N PRO A 33 -2.74 83.80 -33.36
CA PRO A 33 -2.33 83.73 -34.78
C PRO A 33 -1.10 84.57 -35.28
N MET A 34 -0.72 84.27 -36.55
CA MET A 34 -0.16 85.12 -37.64
C MET A 34 1.05 86.06 -37.39
N ARG A 35 2.12 85.87 -38.19
CA ARG A 35 2.65 86.86 -39.18
C ARG A 35 3.79 86.33 -40.08
N ARG A 36 3.49 86.32 -41.38
CA ARG A 36 4.25 86.55 -42.64
C ARG A 36 5.80 86.56 -42.66
N ALA A 37 6.37 85.84 -43.64
CA ALA A 37 7.33 86.25 -44.70
C ALA A 37 8.29 85.08 -45.04
N LEU A 38 8.11 84.39 -46.18
CA LEU A 38 8.79 84.53 -47.48
C LEU A 38 10.22 83.92 -47.52
N PRO A 39 10.57 83.09 -48.54
CA PRO A 39 11.66 82.11 -48.47
C PRO A 39 12.93 82.55 -49.23
N LEU A 40 14.11 82.06 -48.86
CA LEU A 40 15.21 81.79 -49.79
C LEU A 40 16.41 81.09 -49.11
N LEU A 41 17.07 80.24 -49.91
CA LEU A 41 18.51 80.02 -49.97
C LEU A 41 19.14 78.83 -49.19
N LEU A 42 19.60 77.87 -50.00
CA LEU A 42 20.71 76.95 -49.76
C LEU A 42 21.78 77.55 -48.83
N LEU A 43 22.20 76.78 -47.82
CA LEU A 43 23.62 76.69 -47.48
C LEU A 43 23.94 75.42 -46.71
N LEU A 44 24.73 74.59 -47.38
CA LEU A 44 25.61 73.56 -46.87
C LEU A 44 26.29 74.04 -45.58
N CYS A 45 26.03 73.38 -44.45
CA CYS A 45 26.89 73.54 -43.28
C CYS A 45 26.92 72.25 -42.46
N CYS A 46 28.04 71.54 -42.57
CA CYS A 46 28.42 70.43 -41.72
C CYS A 46 28.48 70.92 -40.26
N ALA A 47 27.49 70.54 -39.46
CA ALA A 47 27.54 70.64 -38.02
C ALA A 47 27.69 69.22 -37.44
N ARG A 48 28.83 69.01 -36.79
CA ARG A 48 29.23 67.88 -35.94
C ARG A 48 28.13 66.84 -35.67
N ARG A 49 28.36 65.62 -36.14
CA ARG A 49 27.72 64.43 -35.58
C ARG A 49 28.33 64.19 -34.21
N GLU A 50 27.63 64.58 -33.16
CA GLU A 50 27.85 64.01 -31.84
C GLU A 50 27.28 62.59 -31.89
N GLU A 51 28.17 61.61 -31.80
CA GLU A 51 27.78 60.21 -31.64
C GLU A 51 27.12 60.05 -30.28
N HIS A 52 25.79 60.18 -30.26
CA HIS A 52 24.98 59.73 -29.14
C HIS A 52 25.14 58.21 -29.04
N GLU A 53 25.96 57.76 -28.11
CA GLU A 53 26.11 56.36 -27.76
C GLU A 53 24.75 55.83 -27.28
N THR A 54 24.08 55.08 -28.14
CA THR A 54 22.81 54.44 -27.81
C THR A 54 23.07 53.43 -26.69
N PRO A 55 22.41 53.54 -25.53
CA PRO A 55 22.58 52.57 -24.47
C PRO A 55 22.22 51.19 -25.03
N ARG A 56 23.19 50.26 -24.97
CA ARG A 56 22.99 48.88 -25.41
C ARG A 56 22.28 48.11 -24.28
N PRO A 57 21.32 47.24 -24.62
CA PRO A 57 20.66 46.42 -23.61
C PRO A 57 21.67 45.53 -22.88
N ALA A 58 21.42 45.30 -21.58
CA ALA A 58 22.20 44.35 -20.80
C ALA A 58 22.03 42.92 -21.34
N ALA A 59 22.98 42.04 -21.04
CA ALA A 59 22.92 40.65 -21.47
C ALA A 59 21.64 39.97 -20.91
N GLY A 60 20.77 39.51 -21.82
CA GLY A 60 19.49 38.89 -21.48
C GLY A 60 18.26 39.79 -21.67
N GLU A 61 18.46 41.06 -22.03
CA GLU A 61 17.36 41.99 -22.37
C GLU A 61 17.32 42.27 -23.87
N VAL A 62 16.10 42.43 -24.40
CA VAL A 62 15.86 42.90 -25.76
C VAL A 62 15.02 44.16 -25.66
N TRP A 63 15.58 45.28 -26.09
CA TRP A 63 14.87 46.55 -26.13
C TRP A 63 14.26 46.73 -27.51
N LEU A 64 12.96 46.94 -27.56
CA LEU A 64 12.21 47.14 -28.80
C LEU A 64 11.70 48.58 -28.86
N SER A 65 11.75 49.19 -30.04
CA SER A 65 11.13 50.49 -30.27
C SER A 65 9.61 50.34 -30.36
N ARG A 66 8.86 51.43 -30.09
CA ARG A 66 7.39 51.40 -30.17
C ARG A 66 6.88 51.02 -31.57
N GLU A 67 7.59 51.45 -32.62
CA GLU A 67 7.26 51.11 -34.00
C GLU A 67 7.51 49.62 -34.31
N GLN A 68 8.53 49.01 -33.70
CA GLN A 68 8.78 47.56 -33.80
C GLN A 68 7.72 46.74 -33.05
N LEU A 69 7.22 47.26 -31.91
CA LEU A 69 6.13 46.61 -31.17
C LEU A 69 4.82 46.62 -31.98
N ASP A 70 4.52 47.76 -32.62
CA ASP A 70 3.28 47.97 -33.36
C ASP A 70 3.28 47.25 -34.72
N SER A 71 4.40 47.27 -35.45
CA SER A 71 4.53 46.61 -36.76
C SER A 71 4.52 45.08 -36.66
N GLN A 72 4.99 44.52 -35.55
CA GLN A 72 5.05 43.08 -35.30
C GLN A 72 3.80 42.55 -34.55
N GLN A 73 2.78 43.39 -34.34
CA GLN A 73 1.51 43.03 -33.66
C GLN A 73 1.71 42.37 -32.29
N MET A 74 2.73 42.77 -31.54
CA MET A 74 3.03 42.18 -30.24
C MET A 74 2.02 42.63 -29.19
N ARG A 75 1.45 41.68 -28.44
CA ARG A 75 0.50 41.94 -27.36
C ARG A 75 1.13 41.66 -26.00
N ILE A 76 1.12 42.67 -25.13
CA ILE A 76 1.56 42.53 -23.75
C ILE A 76 0.33 42.22 -22.90
N GLY A 77 0.33 41.06 -22.25
CA GLY A 77 -0.70 40.65 -21.30
C GLY A 77 -0.12 40.61 -19.89
N VAL A 78 -0.93 40.94 -18.88
CA VAL A 78 -0.56 40.75 -17.47
C VAL A 78 -0.72 39.27 -17.14
N VAL A 79 0.31 38.65 -16.56
CA VAL A 79 0.25 37.25 -16.10
C VAL A 79 -0.56 37.21 -14.82
N GLY A 80 -1.63 36.42 -14.83
CA GLY A 80 -2.45 36.13 -13.65
C GLY A 80 -2.37 34.64 -13.31
N GLU A 81 -2.39 34.31 -12.02
CA GLU A 81 -2.57 32.93 -11.59
C GLU A 81 -4.05 32.58 -11.64
N GLU A 82 -4.39 31.50 -12.35
CA GLU A 82 -5.74 30.94 -12.40
C GLU A 82 -5.68 29.49 -11.92
N LEU A 83 -6.66 29.09 -11.11
CA LEU A 83 -6.81 27.70 -10.68
C LEU A 83 -7.34 26.88 -11.85
N VAL A 84 -6.42 26.22 -12.57
CA VAL A 84 -6.78 25.26 -13.61
C VAL A 84 -7.21 23.96 -12.94
N ALA A 85 -8.51 23.73 -12.86
CA ALA A 85 -9.06 22.44 -12.43
C ALA A 85 -8.89 21.40 -13.53
N THR A 86 -7.72 20.79 -13.62
CA THR A 86 -7.48 19.65 -14.50
C THR A 86 -8.01 18.38 -13.81
N THR A 87 -9.10 17.81 -14.34
CA THR A 87 -9.56 16.47 -13.93
C THR A 87 -8.69 15.43 -14.61
N LEU A 88 -8.09 14.54 -13.81
CA LEU A 88 -7.34 13.38 -14.29
C LEU A 88 -8.21 12.13 -14.13
N ASP A 89 -8.64 11.55 -15.24
CA ASP A 89 -9.34 10.26 -15.22
C ASP A 89 -8.32 9.14 -15.03
N ALA A 90 -8.45 8.39 -13.93
CA ALA A 90 -7.62 7.24 -13.62
C ALA A 90 -8.48 5.98 -13.43
N PRO A 91 -8.15 4.85 -14.07
CA PRO A 91 -8.87 3.61 -13.85
C PRO A 91 -8.60 3.09 -12.42
N GLY A 92 -9.68 2.81 -11.69
CA GLY A 92 -9.64 2.17 -10.38
C GLY A 92 -10.29 0.79 -10.39
N ARG A 93 -9.92 -0.06 -9.43
CA ARG A 93 -10.59 -1.33 -9.15
C ARG A 93 -10.92 -1.39 -7.66
N ILE A 94 -12.08 -1.96 -7.34
CA ILE A 94 -12.45 -2.29 -5.97
C ILE A 94 -11.79 -3.63 -5.65
N ALA A 95 -10.94 -3.63 -4.63
CA ALA A 95 -10.34 -4.84 -4.08
C ALA A 95 -10.97 -5.16 -2.72
N PHE A 96 -10.83 -6.41 -2.29
CA PHE A 96 -11.17 -6.77 -0.92
C PHE A 96 -10.19 -6.10 0.05
N ASP A 97 -10.66 -5.83 1.26
CA ASP A 97 -9.77 -5.48 2.36
C ASP A 97 -9.15 -6.78 2.89
N ASP A 98 -7.84 -6.94 2.71
CA ASP A 98 -7.09 -8.13 3.12
C ASP A 98 -7.23 -8.41 4.63
N LEU A 99 -7.53 -7.40 5.47
CA LEU A 99 -7.79 -7.60 6.90
C LEU A 99 -9.13 -8.28 7.20
N HIS A 100 -10.05 -8.29 6.23
CA HIS A 100 -11.37 -8.88 6.32
C HIS A 100 -11.53 -10.15 5.47
N VAL A 101 -10.43 -10.67 4.91
CA VAL A 101 -10.41 -11.91 4.13
C VAL A 101 -9.56 -12.95 4.85
N ALA A 102 -10.13 -14.14 5.07
CA ALA A 102 -9.41 -15.28 5.61
C ALA A 102 -9.45 -16.43 4.60
N HIS A 103 -8.28 -16.95 4.25
CA HIS A 103 -8.17 -18.18 3.45
C HIS A 103 -8.21 -19.39 4.38
N VAL A 104 -9.22 -20.24 4.20
CA VAL A 104 -9.40 -21.47 4.99
C VAL A 104 -8.80 -22.64 4.22
N PHE A 105 -7.90 -23.37 4.87
CA PHE A 105 -7.25 -24.57 4.32
C PHE A 105 -7.64 -25.81 5.14
N ALA A 106 -7.72 -26.96 4.47
CA ALA A 106 -7.92 -28.22 5.16
C ALA A 106 -6.63 -28.61 5.92
N PRO A 107 -6.71 -28.97 7.21
CA PRO A 107 -5.54 -29.37 8.00
C PRO A 107 -5.02 -30.76 7.61
N VAL A 108 -5.88 -31.60 7.01
CA VAL A 108 -5.58 -32.97 6.62
C VAL A 108 -6.03 -33.24 5.19
N SER A 109 -5.31 -34.14 4.52
CA SER A 109 -5.70 -34.65 3.21
C SER A 109 -6.80 -35.71 3.36
N GLY A 110 -7.80 -35.67 2.49
CA GLY A 110 -8.91 -36.63 2.51
C GLY A 110 -9.92 -36.40 1.41
N ARG A 111 -10.97 -37.22 1.41
CA ARG A 111 -12.11 -37.08 0.50
C ARG A 111 -13.15 -36.16 1.13
N ILE A 112 -13.64 -35.18 0.36
CA ILE A 112 -14.77 -34.34 0.78
C ILE A 112 -16.04 -35.18 0.72
N VAL A 113 -16.71 -35.34 1.85
CA VAL A 113 -17.98 -36.09 1.96
C VAL A 113 -19.16 -35.16 1.73
N LYS A 114 -19.04 -33.93 2.23
CA LYS A 114 -20.11 -32.95 2.23
C LYS A 114 -19.55 -31.54 2.20
N ILE A 115 -20.30 -30.66 1.55
CA ILE A 115 -20.04 -29.22 1.50
C ILE A 115 -21.27 -28.55 2.10
N ASP A 116 -21.10 -27.88 3.24
CA ASP A 116 -22.18 -27.24 3.99
C ASP A 116 -22.38 -25.77 3.59
N ALA A 117 -21.32 -25.13 3.09
CA ALA A 117 -21.35 -23.73 2.68
C ALA A 117 -21.26 -23.58 1.16
N ALA A 118 -22.28 -22.98 0.55
CA ALA A 118 -22.29 -22.63 -0.87
C ALA A 118 -21.68 -21.24 -1.13
N PRO A 119 -21.13 -20.98 -2.33
CA PRO A 119 -20.65 -19.65 -2.70
C PRO A 119 -21.76 -18.58 -2.56
N GLY A 120 -21.44 -17.48 -1.87
CA GLY A 120 -22.39 -16.38 -1.61
C GLY A 120 -23.30 -16.59 -0.38
N GLN A 121 -23.25 -17.76 0.26
CA GLN A 121 -23.94 -18.00 1.52
C GLN A 121 -23.26 -17.23 2.65
N HIS A 122 -24.06 -16.60 3.52
CA HIS A 122 -23.55 -15.96 4.72
C HIS A 122 -23.27 -17.01 5.79
N VAL A 123 -22.02 -17.07 6.26
CA VAL A 123 -21.56 -17.98 7.32
C VAL A 123 -20.97 -17.18 8.48
N ARG A 124 -21.08 -17.71 9.69
CA ARG A 124 -20.52 -17.12 10.91
C ARG A 124 -19.28 -17.89 11.36
N LYS A 125 -18.49 -17.25 12.23
CA LYS A 125 -17.34 -17.90 12.84
C LYS A 125 -17.78 -19.14 13.62
N GLY A 126 -17.21 -20.30 13.26
CA GLY A 126 -17.51 -21.59 13.89
C GLY A 126 -18.51 -22.45 13.12
N ASP A 127 -19.15 -21.91 12.09
CA ASP A 127 -20.04 -22.71 11.25
C ASP A 127 -19.22 -23.72 10.42
N PRO A 128 -19.67 -24.97 10.30
CA PRO A 128 -19.02 -25.97 9.47
C PRO A 128 -19.12 -25.56 8.00
N LEU A 129 -17.99 -25.64 7.28
CA LEU A 129 -17.94 -25.31 5.86
C LEU A 129 -18.00 -26.56 4.98
N LEU A 130 -17.36 -27.64 5.42
CA LEU A 130 -17.24 -28.92 4.72
C LEU A 130 -16.87 -30.03 5.70
N GLU A 131 -17.16 -31.28 5.31
CA GLU A 131 -16.78 -32.50 6.04
C GLU A 131 -15.78 -33.30 5.19
N ILE A 132 -14.65 -33.71 5.80
CA ILE A 132 -13.59 -34.47 5.15
C ILE A 132 -13.42 -35.82 5.85
N GLU A 133 -13.50 -36.89 5.06
CA GLU A 133 -13.04 -38.22 5.45
C GLU A 133 -11.56 -38.37 5.12
N SER A 134 -10.71 -38.36 6.15
CA SER A 134 -9.27 -38.57 5.98
C SER A 134 -8.87 -40.00 6.38
N PRO A 135 -8.26 -40.79 5.47
CA PRO A 135 -7.74 -42.10 5.83
C PRO A 135 -6.57 -42.02 6.81
N ASP A 136 -5.82 -40.91 6.82
CA ASP A 136 -4.67 -40.70 7.73
C ASP A 136 -5.14 -40.54 9.18
N VAL A 137 -6.18 -39.74 9.40
CA VAL A 137 -6.83 -39.62 10.72
C VAL A 137 -7.39 -40.96 11.18
N GLY A 138 -8.03 -41.72 10.28
CA GLY A 138 -8.53 -43.06 10.58
C GLY A 138 -7.42 -44.03 11.00
N ALA A 139 -6.28 -44.02 10.30
CA ALA A 139 -5.13 -44.83 10.66
C ALA A 139 -4.54 -44.44 12.02
N ALA A 140 -4.46 -43.14 12.32
CA ALA A 140 -3.96 -42.66 13.61
C ALA A 140 -4.86 -43.08 14.79
N PHE A 141 -6.19 -43.09 14.61
CA PHE A 141 -7.12 -43.62 15.63
C PHE A 141 -6.97 -45.13 15.81
N ALA A 142 -6.81 -45.89 14.72
CA ALA A 142 -6.58 -47.32 14.79
C ALA A 142 -5.27 -47.67 15.51
N ASP A 143 -4.20 -46.91 15.25
CA ASP A 143 -2.91 -47.06 15.93
C ASP A 143 -3.03 -46.86 17.44
N VAL A 144 -3.77 -45.85 17.89
CA VAL A 144 -4.03 -45.62 19.32
C VAL A 144 -4.82 -46.77 19.93
N GLY A 145 -5.91 -47.20 19.28
CA GLY A 145 -6.71 -48.33 19.78
C GLY A 145 -5.88 -49.62 19.89
N LYS A 146 -4.94 -49.86 18.98
CA LYS A 146 -3.99 -50.96 19.06
C LYS A 146 -3.03 -50.80 20.25
N ALA A 147 -2.43 -49.62 20.41
CA ALA A 147 -1.48 -49.36 21.50
C ALA A 147 -2.15 -49.45 22.89
N GLU A 148 -3.40 -49.04 23.02
CA GLU A 148 -4.20 -49.21 24.25
C GLU A 148 -4.44 -50.69 24.57
N ALA A 149 -4.78 -51.49 23.57
CA ALA A 149 -4.97 -52.93 23.75
C ALA A 149 -3.67 -53.64 24.16
N ASP A 150 -2.55 -53.29 23.52
CA ASP A 150 -1.22 -53.82 23.82
C ASP A 150 -0.77 -53.42 25.24
N LEU A 151 -1.01 -52.17 25.65
CA LEU A 151 -0.73 -51.71 27.02
C LEU A 151 -1.54 -52.51 28.04
N ALA A 152 -2.86 -52.65 27.82
CA ALA A 152 -3.73 -53.41 28.73
C ALA A 152 -3.33 -54.89 28.83
N ALA A 153 -2.86 -55.50 27.73
CA ALA A 153 -2.34 -56.86 27.74
C ALA A 153 -1.04 -56.96 28.56
N SER A 154 -0.09 -56.05 28.33
CA SER A 154 1.19 -56.01 29.04
C SER A 154 1.05 -55.71 30.54
N GLU A 155 0.08 -54.88 30.92
CA GLU A 155 -0.21 -54.55 32.32
C GLU A 155 -0.75 -55.77 33.07
N ARG A 156 -1.68 -56.52 32.45
CA ARG A 156 -2.18 -57.78 33.04
C ARG A 156 -1.08 -58.81 33.19
N GLU A 157 -0.17 -58.89 32.22
CA GLU A 157 0.95 -59.82 32.30
C GLU A 157 1.96 -59.42 33.38
N LEU A 158 2.32 -58.15 33.46
CA LEU A 158 3.16 -57.61 34.51
C LEU A 158 2.57 -57.89 35.90
N LYS A 159 1.26 -57.66 36.08
CA LYS A 159 0.57 -57.99 37.34
C LYS A 159 0.68 -59.48 37.67
N ARG A 160 0.44 -60.35 36.69
CA ARG A 160 0.52 -61.81 36.87
C ARG A 160 1.94 -62.25 37.25
N GLN A 161 2.96 -61.73 36.58
CA GLN A 161 4.36 -62.07 36.88
C GLN A 161 4.79 -61.58 38.25
N ARG A 162 4.30 -60.40 38.69
CA ARG A 162 4.53 -59.92 40.07
C ARG A 162 3.96 -60.88 41.10
N GLU A 163 2.70 -61.28 40.93
CA GLU A 163 2.03 -62.24 41.84
C GLU A 163 2.76 -63.60 41.88
N LEU A 164 3.26 -64.10 40.73
CA LEU A 164 4.00 -65.35 40.67
C LEU A 164 5.38 -65.27 41.33
N VAL A 165 6.11 -64.17 41.17
CA VAL A 165 7.41 -63.96 41.84
C VAL A 165 7.20 -63.82 43.37
N GLU A 166 6.17 -63.09 43.80
CA GLU A 166 5.79 -63.00 45.21
C GLU A 166 5.45 -64.37 45.82
N ALA A 167 4.80 -65.24 45.04
CA ALA A 167 4.53 -66.63 45.40
C ALA A 167 5.73 -67.58 45.21
N HIS A 168 6.91 -67.06 44.84
CA HIS A 168 8.14 -67.82 44.56
C HIS A 168 7.98 -68.89 43.46
N ALA A 169 7.04 -68.67 42.55
CA ALA A 169 6.67 -69.57 41.46
C ALA A 169 7.22 -69.14 40.08
N ALA A 170 7.83 -67.96 39.98
CA ALA A 170 8.44 -67.42 38.75
C ALA A 170 9.84 -66.84 39.01
N ALA A 171 10.64 -66.69 37.95
CA ALA A 171 11.98 -66.12 38.05
C ALA A 171 11.95 -64.58 37.99
N GLN A 172 12.84 -63.91 38.73
CA GLN A 172 12.97 -62.44 38.69
C GLN A 172 13.16 -61.90 37.26
N ARG A 173 13.90 -62.65 36.43
CA ARG A 173 14.12 -62.31 35.02
C ARG A 173 12.82 -62.20 34.22
N GLU A 174 11.81 -63.03 34.51
CA GLU A 174 10.52 -63.01 33.82
C GLU A 174 9.72 -61.75 34.21
N LEU A 175 9.77 -61.37 35.48
CA LEU A 175 9.20 -60.12 35.97
C LEU A 175 9.87 -58.90 35.31
N ASP A 176 11.20 -58.88 35.23
CA ASP A 176 11.93 -57.79 34.57
C ASP A 176 11.58 -57.70 33.07
N GLN A 177 11.39 -58.85 32.40
CA GLN A 177 10.94 -58.89 31.01
C GLN A 177 9.52 -58.34 30.85
N ALA A 178 8.60 -58.70 31.74
CA ALA A 178 7.23 -58.19 31.72
C ALA A 178 7.18 -56.68 32.00
N GLN A 179 8.01 -56.17 32.90
CA GLN A 179 8.13 -54.73 33.18
C GLN A 179 8.61 -53.98 31.95
N ASN A 180 9.66 -54.47 31.29
CA ASN A 180 10.16 -53.87 30.04
C ASN A 180 9.11 -53.89 28.93
N ALA A 181 8.30 -54.95 28.83
CA ALA A 181 7.21 -55.02 27.85
C ALA A 181 6.12 -53.97 28.12
N TYR A 182 5.72 -53.81 29.39
CA TYR A 182 4.78 -52.78 29.83
C TYR A 182 5.30 -51.37 29.54
N ASP A 183 6.56 -51.08 29.88
CA ASP A 183 7.14 -49.75 29.65
C ASP A 183 7.22 -49.42 28.15
N ARG A 184 7.50 -50.41 27.30
CA ARG A 184 7.45 -50.26 25.84
C ARG A 184 6.05 -49.98 25.33
N ALA A 185 5.04 -50.74 25.77
CA ALA A 185 3.66 -50.54 25.36
C ALA A 185 3.14 -49.15 25.80
N ARG A 186 3.52 -48.72 27.00
CA ARG A 186 3.18 -47.38 27.52
C ARG A 186 3.83 -46.27 26.69
N ALA A 187 5.09 -46.45 26.30
CA ALA A 187 5.79 -45.50 25.43
C ALA A 187 5.15 -45.42 24.03
N GLU A 188 4.70 -46.55 23.46
CA GLU A 188 4.02 -46.55 22.15
C GLU A 188 2.64 -45.87 22.22
N LEU A 189 1.89 -46.07 23.31
CA LEU A 189 0.63 -45.34 23.53
C LEU A 189 0.88 -43.82 23.62
N ALA A 190 1.92 -43.40 24.33
CA ALA A 190 2.29 -41.98 24.40
C ALA A 190 2.66 -41.42 23.01
N ARG A 191 3.41 -42.18 22.20
CA ARG A 191 3.80 -41.81 20.84
C ARG A 191 2.59 -41.67 19.90
N THR A 192 1.67 -42.62 19.93
CA THR A 192 0.48 -42.64 19.07
C THR A 192 -0.54 -41.57 19.49
N SER A 193 -0.76 -41.37 20.79
CA SER A 193 -1.63 -40.29 21.30
C SER A 193 -1.09 -38.90 20.98
N THR A 194 0.23 -38.69 21.08
CA THR A 194 0.86 -37.40 20.70
C THR A 194 0.57 -37.07 19.23
N ARG A 195 0.61 -38.07 18.34
CA ARG A 195 0.30 -37.91 16.91
C ARG A 195 -1.14 -37.43 16.68
N LEU A 196 -2.12 -37.90 17.46
CA LEU A 196 -3.51 -37.44 17.36
C LEU A 196 -3.72 -36.01 17.89
N THR A 197 -2.96 -35.62 18.91
CA THR A 197 -3.15 -34.32 19.58
C THR A 197 -2.46 -33.14 18.89
N LEU A 198 -1.53 -33.40 17.97
CA LEU A 198 -0.86 -32.36 17.21
C LEU A 198 -1.89 -31.61 16.36
N ARG A 199 -2.39 -30.51 16.92
CA ARG A 199 -3.26 -29.54 16.26
C ARG A 199 -2.45 -28.85 15.18
N ALA A 200 -2.84 -29.06 13.93
CA ALA A 200 -2.57 -28.12 12.85
C ALA A 200 -3.36 -26.82 13.08
#